data_AF-A0A0N9NL23-F1
#
_entry.id   AF-A0A0N9NL23-F1
#
_cell.length_a   1.000
_cell.length_b   1.000
_cell.length_c   1.000
_cell.angle_alpha   90.00
_cell.angle_beta   90.00
_cell.angle_gamma   90.00
#
_symmetry.space_group_name_H-M   'P 1'
#
loop_
_entity.id
_entity.type
_entity.pdbx_description
1 polymer ?
#
loop_
_entity_poly.entity_id
_entity_poly.type
_entity_poly.pdbx_seq_one_letter_code
_entity_poly.pdbx_strand_id
1 'polypeptide(L)' 'MAPPQRLPTTTARLWIAPWIDEQDNLYQPAVVSFVVKDGQWRVQ' A
#
# COMPACT_ATOMS: atom_id res chain seq x y z
N MET A 1 -33.69 -7.66 -6.46
CA MET A 1 -32.28 -8.00 -6.16
C MET A 1 -31.47 -6.73 -6.32
N ALA A 2 -30.68 -6.32 -5.32
CA ALA A 2 -29.83 -5.14 -5.51
C ALA A 2 -28.64 -5.46 -6.42
N PRO A 3 -28.16 -4.49 -7.20
CA PRO A 3 -26.98 -4.68 -8.04
C PRO A 3 -25.73 -4.93 -7.17
N PRO A 4 -24.75 -5.72 -7.66
CA PRO A 4 -23.51 -5.96 -6.95
C PRO A 4 -22.75 -4.64 -6.71
N GLN A 5 -22.18 -4.48 -5.52
CA GLN A 5 -21.46 -3.27 -5.14
C GLN A 5 -19.95 -3.52 -5.12
N ARG A 6 -19.15 -2.67 -5.79
CA ARG A 6 -17.70 -2.69 -5.64
C ARG A 6 -17.30 -2.03 -4.33
N LEU A 7 -16.61 -2.77 -3.47
CA LEU A 7 -15.93 -2.23 -2.30
C LEU A 7 -14.54 -1.74 -2.71
N PRO A 8 -14.10 -0.58 -2.22
CA PRO A 8 -12.83 0.01 -2.62
C PRO A 8 -11.64 -0.77 -2.04
N THR A 9 -10.52 -0.70 -2.75
CA THR A 9 -9.21 -1.15 -2.26
C THR A 9 -8.79 -0.27 -1.07
N THR A 10 -8.21 -0.87 -0.04
CA THR A 10 -7.57 -0.14 1.05
C THR A 10 -6.06 -0.17 0.86
N THR A 11 -5.41 0.98 0.95
CA THR A 11 -3.96 1.11 0.85
C THR A 11 -3.36 1.59 2.17
N ALA A 12 -2.18 1.09 2.51
CA ALA A 12 -1.34 1.65 3.57
C ALA A 12 -0.21 2.49 2.95
N ARG A 13 0.33 3.38 3.77
CA ARG A 13 1.47 4.24 3.42
C ARG A 13 2.55 4.03 4.47
N LEU A 14 3.78 3.79 4.01
CA LEU A 14 4.95 3.63 4.87
C LEU A 14 5.97 4.71 4.52
N TRP A 15 6.47 5.40 5.55
CA TRP A 15 7.65 6.24 5.44
C TRP A 15 8.88 5.41 5.77
N ILE A 16 9.89 5.53 4.93
CA ILE A 16 11.17 4.86 5.06
C ILE A 16 12.22 5.92 5.37
N ALA A 17 12.81 5.83 6.56
CA ALA A 17 13.91 6.69 6.98
C ALA A 17 15.12 6.48 6.07
N PRO A 18 15.95 7.52 5.84
CA PRO A 18 17.22 7.32 5.17
C PRO A 18 18.13 6.44 6.03
N TRP A 19 18.95 5.61 5.39
CA TRP A 19 19.94 4.79 6.08
C TRP A 19 21.18 4.58 5.22
N ILE A 20 22.24 4.10 5.86
CA ILE A 20 23.47 3.65 5.21
C ILE A 20 23.58 2.15 5.43
N ASP A 21 23.92 1.38 4.39
CA ASP A 21 24.12 -0.06 4.49
C ASP A 21 25.55 -0.43 4.92
N GLU A 22 25.85 -1.73 4.99
CA GLU A 22 27.15 -2.25 5.37
C GLU A 22 28.26 -1.97 4.35
N GLN A 23 27.92 -1.46 3.16
CA GLN A 23 28.85 -1.08 2.10
C GLN A 23 28.95 0.44 1.92
N ASP A 24 28.53 1.22 2.94
CA ASP A 24 28.54 2.68 2.96
C ASP A 24 27.66 3.34 1.88
N ASN A 25 26.67 2.63 1.32
CA ASN A 25 25.74 3.23 0.37
C ASN A 25 24.64 3.99 1.11
N LEU A 26 24.44 5.26 0.75
CA LEU A 26 23.34 6.08 1.25
C LEU A 26 22.04 5.82 0.48
N TYR A 27 21.01 5.35 1.17
CA TYR A 27 19.67 5.21 0.63
C TYR A 27 18.82 6.43 0.98
N GLN A 28 18.20 7.00 -0.06
CA GLN A 28 17.37 8.18 0.07
C GLN A 28 16.07 7.86 0.83
N PRO A 29 15.51 8.82 1.60
CA PRO A 29 14.23 8.63 2.23
C PRO A 29 13.14 8.44 1.18
N ALA A 30 12.18 7.57 1.47
CA ALA A 30 11.10 7.27 0.55
C ALA A 30 9.76 7.15 1.25
N VAL A 31 8.70 7.33 0.47
CA VAL A 31 7.35 6.98 0.87
C VAL A 31 6.84 5.97 -0.13
N VAL A 32 6.39 4.82 0.36
CA VAL A 32 5.74 3.79 -0.45
C VAL A 32 4.28 3.65 -0.06
N SER A 33 3.44 3.37 -1.06
CA SER A 33 2.02 3.09 -0.89
C SER A 33 1.72 1.74 -1.50
N PHE A 34 1.01 0.88 -0.77
CA PHE A 34 0.69 -0.48 -1.21
C PHE A 34 -0.68 -0.93 -0.73
N VAL A 35 -1.25 -1.90 -1.42
CA VAL A 35 -2.58 -2.46 -1.10
C VAL A 35 -2.47 -3.35 0.14
N VAL A 36 -3.37 -3.13 1.11
CA VAL A 36 -3.53 -3.99 2.30
C VAL A 36 -4.84 -4.77 2.28
N LYS A 37 -5.81 -4.33 1.48
CA LYS A 37 -7.04 -5.06 1.22
C LYS A 37 -7.48 -4.80 -0.20
N ASP A 38 -7.65 -5.87 -0.96
CA ASP A 38 -8.13 -5.78 -2.34
C ASP A 38 -9.58 -5.29 -2.38
N GLY A 39 -9.87 -4.48 -3.40
CA GLY A 39 -11.23 -4.07 -3.68
C GLY A 39 -12.04 -5.24 -4.22
N GLN A 40 -13.04 -5.68 -3.47
CA GLN A 40 -13.87 -6.85 -3.78
C GLN A 40 -15.28 -6.48 -4.21
N TRP A 41 -15.93 -7.34 -5.00
CA TRP A 41 -17.35 -7.22 -5.30
C TRP A 41 -18.16 -7.86 -4.17
N ARG A 42 -19.14 -7.12 -3.65
CA ARG A 42 -20.13 -7.64 -2.73
C ARG A 42 -21.40 -7.96 -3.52
N VAL A 43 -21.73 -9.23 -3.60
CA VAL A 43 -23.02 -9.72 -4.11
C VAL A 43 -23.95 -9.87 -2.90
N GLN A 44 -25.17 -9.35 -3.00
CA GLN A 44 -26.20 -9.43 -1.94
C GLN A 44 -26.87 -10.80 -1.92
#